data_AF-X0TXN0-F1
#
_entry.id   AF-X0TXN0-F1
#
_cell.length_a   1.000
_cell.length_b   1.000
_cell.length_c   1.000
_cell.angle_alpha   90.00
_cell.angle_beta   90.00
_cell.angle_gamma   90.00
#
_symmetry.space_group_name_H-M   'P 1'
#
loop_
_entity.id
_entity.type
_entity.pdbx_description
1 polymer ?
#
loop_
_entity_poly.entity_id
_entity_poly.type
_entity_poly.pdbx_seq_one_letter_code
_entity_poly.pdbx_strand_id
1 'polypeptide(L)'
;MKFVGNQFEEEEIFLPELIGSAETVKVVIDEVLDPAIRAAGEEKETMGKVVIGTVESDVHSIGKDLVGSFLFSNGFEVYNLGVEVTADQFISKAEEIGADIIGLSSLLTMSMDFQKQVIDELKKRGLRDK
;
A
#
# COMPACT_ATOMS: atom_id res chain seq x y z
N MET A 1 -0.80 -15.20 6.96
CA MET A 1 -2.14 -14.80 6.50
C MET A 1 -2.97 -15.92 5.86
N LYS A 2 -2.37 -16.95 5.23
CA LYS A 2 -3.09 -18.02 4.51
C LYS A 2 -4.29 -18.64 5.26
N PHE A 3 -4.15 -19.00 6.53
CA PHE A 3 -5.24 -19.59 7.31
C PHE A 3 -6.47 -18.66 7.43
N VAL A 4 -6.26 -17.38 7.75
CA VAL A 4 -7.34 -16.39 7.85
C VAL A 4 -7.95 -16.09 6.48
N GLY A 5 -7.12 -16.07 5.42
CA GLY A 5 -7.60 -15.93 4.04
C GLY A 5 -8.56 -17.05 3.64
N ASN A 6 -8.23 -18.30 3.97
CA ASN A 6 -9.10 -19.45 3.70
C ASN A 6 -10.45 -19.34 4.43
N GLN A 7 -10.46 -19.00 5.72
CA GLN A 7 -11.71 -18.82 6.46
C GLN A 7 -12.61 -17.72 5.87
N PHE A 8 -12.01 -16.67 5.29
CA PHE A 8 -12.77 -15.63 4.59
C PHE A 8 -13.34 -16.15 3.26
N GLU A 9 -12.56 -16.92 2.49
CA GLU A 9 -13.02 -17.57 1.26
C GLU A 9 -14.13 -18.60 1.49
N GLU A 10 -14.09 -19.29 2.63
CA GLU A 10 -15.07 -20.29 3.05
C GLU A 10 -16.29 -19.67 3.77
N GLU A 11 -16.39 -18.34 3.83
CA GLU A 11 -17.45 -17.57 4.49
C GLU A 11 -17.58 -17.87 6.02
N GLU A 12 -16.52 -18.38 6.65
CA GLU A 12 -16.47 -18.66 8.09
C GLU A 12 -16.20 -17.39 8.92
N ILE A 13 -15.55 -16.39 8.32
CA ILE A 13 -15.32 -15.06 8.90
C ILE A 13 -15.71 -13.98 7.91
N PHE A 14 -15.93 -12.76 8.41
CA PHE A 14 -16.25 -11.61 7.57
C PHE A 14 -15.04 -10.68 7.37
N LEU A 15 -15.27 -9.63 6.59
CA LEU A 15 -14.23 -8.66 6.25
C LEU A 15 -13.60 -7.97 7.48
N PRO A 16 -14.34 -7.60 8.54
CA PRO A 16 -13.74 -6.99 9.73
C PRO A 16 -12.70 -7.88 10.41
N GLU A 17 -12.94 -9.19 10.52
CA GLU A 17 -12.00 -10.14 11.11
C GLU A 17 -10.73 -10.28 10.26
N LEU A 18 -10.87 -10.29 8.94
CA LEU A 18 -9.74 -10.34 8.01
C LEU A 18 -8.85 -9.09 8.14
N ILE A 19 -9.45 -7.90 8.14
CA ILE A 19 -8.73 -6.63 8.28
C ILE A 19 -8.02 -6.56 9.64
N GLY A 20 -8.74 -6.85 10.74
CA GLY A 20 -8.14 -6.81 12.09
C GLY A 20 -6.97 -7.79 12.26
N SER A 21 -7.04 -8.95 11.60
CA SER A 21 -5.92 -9.91 11.55
C SER A 21 -4.71 -9.35 10.80
N ALA A 22 -4.93 -8.72 9.65
CA ALA A 22 -3.86 -8.10 8.86
C ALA A 22 -3.18 -6.96 9.63
N GLU A 23 -3.96 -6.09 10.29
CA GLU A 23 -3.44 -5.00 11.12
C GLU A 23 -2.60 -5.53 12.29
N THR A 24 -3.08 -6.57 12.98
CA THR A 24 -2.34 -7.20 14.09
C THR A 24 -1.00 -7.76 13.61
N VAL A 25 -1.00 -8.48 12.49
CA VAL A 25 0.24 -9.04 11.92
C VAL A 25 1.20 -7.94 11.50
N LYS A 26 0.69 -6.84 10.93
CA LYS A 26 1.52 -5.68 10.57
C LYS A 26 2.26 -5.11 11.78
N VAL A 27 1.57 -4.89 12.90
CA VAL A 27 2.21 -4.41 14.14
C VAL A 27 3.29 -5.37 14.63
N VAL A 28 3.04 -6.68 14.59
CA VAL A 28 4.06 -7.69 14.97
C VAL A 28 5.26 -7.65 14.04
N ILE A 29 5.05 -7.49 12.74
CA ILE A 29 6.13 -7.36 11.77
C ILE A 29 6.96 -6.10 12.07
N ASP A 30 6.31 -4.94 12.17
CA ASP A 30 6.99 -3.65 12.29
C ASP A 30 7.73 -3.51 13.63
N GLU A 31 7.13 -3.98 14.74
CA GLU A 31 7.64 -3.77 16.10
C GLU A 31 8.52 -4.92 16.62
N VAL A 32 8.41 -6.13 16.04
CA VAL A 32 9.11 -7.32 16.56
C VAL A 32 10.00 -7.97 15.51
N LEU A 33 9.45 -8.32 14.34
CA LEU A 33 10.21 -9.09 13.35
C LEU A 33 11.22 -8.25 12.58
N ASP A 34 10.83 -7.08 12.07
CA ASP A 34 11.72 -6.20 11.30
C ASP A 34 12.96 -5.76 12.11
N PRO A 35 12.84 -5.38 13.40
CA PRO A 35 14.01 -5.13 14.25
C PRO A 35 14.90 -6.36 14.44
N ALA A 36 14.31 -7.55 14.62
CA ALA A 36 15.06 -8.80 14.81
C ALA A 36 15.80 -9.23 13.54
N ILE A 37 15.15 -9.16 12.37
CA ILE A 37 15.73 -9.46 11.06
C ILE A 37 16.93 -8.53 10.79
N ARG A 38 16.77 -7.22 11.05
CA ARG A 38 17.87 -6.25 10.93
C ARG A 38 19.02 -6.55 11.88
N ALA A 39 18.74 -6.95 13.12
CA ALA A 39 19.78 -7.34 14.08
C ALA A 39 20.53 -8.61 13.65
N ALA A 40 19.88 -9.51 12.93
CA ALA A 40 20.51 -10.70 12.33
C ALA A 40 21.30 -10.39 11.05
N GLY A 41 21.19 -9.18 10.49
CA GLY A 41 21.84 -8.80 9.23
C GLY A 41 21.19 -9.42 7.99
N GLU A 42 19.95 -9.88 8.11
CA GLU A 42 19.17 -10.45 7.02
C GLU A 42 18.27 -9.38 6.37
N GLU A 43 17.85 -9.64 5.13
CA GLU A 43 16.86 -8.81 4.44
C GLU A 43 15.51 -9.52 4.40
N LYS A 44 14.45 -8.72 4.45
CA LYS A 44 13.08 -9.19 4.37
C LYS A 44 12.75 -9.59 2.94
N GLU A 45 12.34 -10.83 2.73
CA GLU A 45 11.77 -11.26 1.46
C GLU A 45 10.41 -10.57 1.24
N THR A 46 10.23 -9.98 0.07
CA THR A 46 8.99 -9.30 -0.35
C THR A 46 8.67 -9.65 -1.79
N MET A 47 7.38 -9.75 -2.13
CA MET A 47 6.89 -9.91 -3.50
C MET A 47 7.00 -8.62 -4.33
N GLY A 48 7.26 -7.49 -3.67
CA GLY A 48 7.38 -6.17 -4.26
C GLY A 48 6.96 -5.07 -3.28
N LYS A 49 7.39 -3.84 -3.55
CA LYS A 49 7.08 -2.65 -2.77
C LYS A 49 6.00 -1.83 -3.45
N VAL A 50 4.97 -1.47 -2.70
CA VAL A 50 3.83 -0.69 -3.20
C VAL A 50 3.70 0.60 -2.42
N VAL A 51 3.69 1.73 -3.12
CA VAL A 51 3.23 3.01 -2.55
C VAL A 51 1.75 3.18 -2.91
N ILE A 52 0.89 3.41 -1.92
CA ILE A 52 -0.54 3.59 -2.15
C ILE A 52 -1.07 4.83 -1.41
N GLY A 53 -1.98 5.59 -2.02
CA GLY A 53 -2.51 6.82 -1.42
C GLY A 53 -3.79 7.29 -2.11
N THR A 54 -4.60 8.08 -1.41
CA THR A 54 -5.72 8.80 -2.03
C THR A 54 -5.20 10.16 -2.51
N VAL A 55 -5.48 10.48 -3.76
CA VAL A 55 -4.94 11.69 -4.40
C VAL A 55 -5.46 12.97 -3.75
N GLU A 56 -4.78 14.08 -4.05
CA GLU A 56 -5.11 15.42 -3.58
C GLU A 56 -6.60 15.76 -3.72
N SER A 57 -7.12 16.54 -2.76
CA SER A 57 -8.54 16.94 -2.66
C SER A 57 -9.53 15.77 -2.52
N ASP A 58 -9.07 14.58 -2.09
CA ASP A 58 -9.91 13.43 -1.81
C ASP A 58 -9.52 12.75 -0.50
N VAL A 59 -10.50 12.60 0.38
CA VAL A 59 -10.35 12.07 1.75
C VAL A 59 -10.85 10.63 1.90
N HIS A 60 -11.37 10.03 0.83
CA HIS A 60 -11.96 8.69 0.91
C HIS A 60 -10.86 7.63 0.93
N SER A 61 -10.81 6.84 2.02
CA SER A 61 -9.72 5.88 2.25
C SER A 61 -10.16 4.42 2.28
N ILE A 62 -11.43 4.11 2.60
CA ILE A 62 -11.88 2.74 2.91
C ILE A 62 -11.49 1.72 1.83
N GLY A 63 -11.79 2.00 0.56
CA GLY A 63 -11.47 1.10 -0.54
C GLY A 63 -9.96 0.92 -0.75
N LYS A 64 -9.19 1.99 -0.60
CA LYS A 64 -7.73 1.97 -0.67
C LYS A 64 -7.11 1.16 0.45
N ASP A 65 -7.58 1.36 1.67
CA ASP A 65 -7.05 0.68 2.85
C ASP A 65 -7.35 -0.82 2.76
N LEU A 66 -8.52 -1.20 2.24
CA LEU A 66 -8.84 -2.58 1.91
C LEU A 66 -7.86 -3.19 0.90
N VAL A 67 -7.60 -2.50 -0.22
CA VAL A 67 -6.61 -2.95 -1.22
C VAL A 67 -5.21 -3.07 -0.60
N GLY A 68 -4.81 -2.11 0.24
CA GLY A 68 -3.54 -2.15 0.97
C GLY A 68 -3.42 -3.38 1.87
N SER A 69 -4.46 -3.70 2.64
CA SER A 69 -4.50 -4.89 3.49
C SER A 69 -4.44 -6.20 2.69
N PHE A 70 -5.08 -6.25 1.51
CA PHE A 70 -4.97 -7.41 0.63
C PHE A 70 -3.58 -7.59 0.04
N LEU A 71 -2.94 -6.52 -0.43
CA LEU A 71 -1.57 -6.56 -0.95
C LEU A 71 -0.60 -7.05 0.14
N PHE A 72 -0.68 -6.47 1.34
CA PHE A 72 0.12 -6.89 2.48
C PHE A 72 -0.10 -8.37 2.81
N SER A 73 -1.35 -8.82 2.84
CA SER A 73 -1.68 -10.23 3.12
C SER A 73 -1.13 -11.21 2.09
N ASN A 74 -0.84 -10.72 0.87
CA ASN A 74 -0.25 -11.48 -0.24
C ASN A 74 1.28 -11.28 -0.38
N GLY A 75 1.94 -10.72 0.64
CA GLY A 75 3.40 -10.67 0.70
C GLY A 75 4.04 -9.44 0.04
N PHE A 76 3.26 -8.41 -0.28
CA PHE A 76 3.81 -7.11 -0.69
C PHE A 76 4.16 -6.26 0.54
N GLU A 77 5.16 -5.41 0.39
CA GLU A 77 5.48 -4.36 1.36
C GLU A 77 4.71 -3.08 0.99
N VAL A 78 3.75 -2.68 1.82
CA VAL A 78 2.79 -1.61 1.49
C VAL A 78 3.07 -0.34 2.28
N TYR A 79 3.35 0.73 1.55
CA TYR A 79 3.58 2.07 2.04
C TYR A 79 2.35 2.95 1.75
N ASN A 80 1.46 3.05 2.74
CA ASN A 80 0.24 3.83 2.64
C ASN A 80 0.52 5.29 3.03
N LEU A 81 0.40 6.21 2.07
CA LEU A 81 0.61 7.65 2.26
C LEU A 81 -0.61 8.37 2.86
N GLY A 82 -1.73 7.66 3.07
CA GLY A 82 -2.96 8.24 3.59
C GLY A 82 -3.81 8.87 2.49
N VAL A 83 -4.34 10.05 2.78
CA VAL A 83 -5.29 10.78 1.93
C VAL A 83 -4.78 12.17 1.59
N GLU A 84 -5.38 12.81 0.58
CA GLU A 84 -4.97 14.12 0.07
C GLU A 84 -3.48 14.20 -0.32
N VAL A 85 -2.99 13.13 -0.96
CA VAL A 85 -1.57 12.98 -1.30
C VAL A 85 -1.26 13.63 -2.65
N THR A 86 -0.23 14.47 -2.68
CA THR A 86 0.21 15.18 -3.90
C THR A 86 1.03 14.26 -4.81
N ALA A 87 1.11 14.62 -6.10
CA ALA A 87 1.95 13.90 -7.08
C ALA A 87 3.42 13.80 -6.62
N ASP A 88 3.97 14.87 -6.05
CA ASP A 88 5.33 14.89 -5.55
C ASP A 88 5.55 13.91 -4.39
N GLN A 89 4.59 13.79 -3.47
CA GLN A 89 4.69 12.85 -2.36
C GLN A 89 4.70 11.39 -2.85
N PHE A 90 3.83 11.04 -3.81
CA PHE A 90 3.84 9.71 -4.42
C PHE A 90 5.19 9.37 -5.04
N ILE A 91 5.69 10.26 -5.91
CA ILE A 91 6.91 10.02 -6.66
C ILE A 91 8.11 9.99 -5.74
N SER A 92 8.22 10.96 -4.82
CA SER A 92 9.33 11.02 -3.88
C SER A 92 9.39 9.77 -3.01
N LYS A 93 8.23 9.29 -2.51
CA LYS A 93 8.21 8.06 -1.72
C LYS A 93 8.58 6.84 -2.56
N ALA A 94 8.08 6.75 -3.79
CA ALA A 94 8.39 5.65 -4.69
C ALA A 94 9.89 5.57 -5.01
N GLU A 95 10.55 6.70 -5.24
CA GLU A 95 12.00 6.76 -5.44
C GLU A 95 12.77 6.42 -4.16
N GLU A 96 12.35 6.94 -3.01
CA GLU A 96 13.00 6.69 -1.70
C GLU A 96 13.10 5.20 -1.38
N ILE A 97 12.02 4.45 -1.60
CA ILE A 97 11.95 3.03 -1.22
C ILE A 97 12.29 2.07 -2.36
N GLY A 98 12.41 2.57 -3.59
CA GLY A 98 12.48 1.76 -4.81
C GLY A 98 11.18 0.96 -5.02
N ALA A 99 10.04 1.65 -5.13
CA ALA A 99 8.74 1.01 -5.27
C ALA A 99 8.55 0.40 -6.67
N ASP A 100 7.96 -0.78 -6.72
CA ASP A 100 7.58 -1.46 -7.97
C ASP A 100 6.21 -0.99 -8.48
N ILE A 101 5.34 -0.53 -7.57
CA ILE A 101 3.95 -0.16 -7.88
C ILE A 101 3.58 1.14 -7.16
N ILE A 102 2.94 2.07 -7.89
CA ILE A 102 2.21 3.21 -7.32
C ILE A 102 0.71 2.99 -7.52
N GLY A 103 -0.04 2.90 -6.42
CA GLY A 103 -1.50 2.79 -6.39
C GLY A 103 -2.16 4.13 -6.05
N LEU A 104 -3.06 4.59 -6.92
CA LEU A 104 -3.77 5.86 -6.78
C LEU A 104 -5.26 5.63 -6.53
N SER A 105 -5.77 6.10 -5.40
CA SER A 105 -7.20 6.06 -5.06
C SER A 105 -7.85 7.42 -5.32
N SER A 106 -9.07 7.39 -5.85
CA SER A 106 -9.95 8.55 -6.11
C SER A 106 -11.39 8.04 -6.11
N LEU A 107 -12.29 8.76 -5.41
CA LEU A 107 -13.72 8.47 -5.39
C LEU A 107 -14.53 9.56 -6.13
N LEU A 108 -14.09 10.81 -6.06
CA LEU A 108 -14.79 11.94 -6.67
C LEU A 108 -14.36 12.16 -8.12
N THR A 109 -15.30 12.50 -9.00
CA THR A 109 -14.98 12.86 -10.40
C THR A 109 -13.94 13.98 -10.49
N MET A 110 -14.01 14.95 -9.57
CA MET A 110 -13.06 16.06 -9.53
C MET A 110 -11.66 15.62 -9.10
N SER A 111 -11.52 14.53 -8.34
CA SER A 111 -10.21 14.06 -7.89
C SER A 111 -9.47 13.22 -8.93
N MET A 112 -10.17 12.75 -9.97
CA MET A 112 -9.56 12.00 -11.08
C MET A 112 -8.49 12.79 -11.84
N ASP A 113 -8.63 14.11 -11.92
CA ASP A 113 -7.63 14.97 -12.57
C ASP A 113 -6.29 14.93 -11.84
N PHE A 114 -6.27 14.76 -10.51
CA PHE A 114 -5.04 14.59 -9.74
C PHE A 114 -4.36 13.24 -10.01
N GLN A 115 -5.10 12.17 -10.31
CA GLN A 115 -4.49 10.91 -10.78
C GLN A 115 -3.72 11.14 -12.09
N LYS A 116 -4.31 11.89 -13.02
CA LYS A 116 -3.64 12.25 -14.28
C LYS A 116 -2.38 13.08 -14.03
N GLN A 117 -2.42 14.04 -13.10
CA GLN A 117 -1.25 14.83 -12.74
C GLN A 117 -0.08 13.96 -12.23
N VAL A 118 -0.34 12.93 -11.40
CA VAL A 118 0.71 11.99 -10.98
C VAL A 118 1.35 11.29 -12.19
N ILE A 119 0.52 10.81 -13.12
CA ILE A 119 1.01 10.12 -14.33
C ILE A 119 1.83 11.07 -15.22
N ASP A 120 1.37 12.31 -15.39
CA ASP A 120 2.04 13.30 -16.22
C ASP A 120 3.39 13.72 -15.61
N GLU A 121 3.47 13.87 -14.29
CA GLU A 121 4.72 14.18 -13.60
C GLU A 121 5.71 12.99 -13.64
N LEU A 122 5.23 11.74 -13.49
CA LEU A 122 6.04 10.54 -13.71
C LEU A 122 6.65 10.49 -15.12
N LYS A 123 5.86 10.84 -16.15
CA LYS A 123 6.34 10.91 -17.54
C LYS A 123 7.37 12.01 -17.73
N LYS A 124 7.12 13.19 -17.18
CA LYS A 124 8.03 14.34 -17.25
C LYS A 124 9.39 14.04 -16.62
N ARG A 125 9.42 13.25 -15.54
CA ARG A 125 10.65 12.78 -14.88
C ARG A 125 11.28 11.55 -15.53
N GLY A 126 10.64 10.95 -16.54
CA GLY A 126 11.11 9.72 -17.19
C GLY A 126 11.09 8.50 -16.26
N LEU A 127 10.13 8.46 -15.33
CA LEU A 127 9.98 7.41 -14.32
C LEU A 127 8.81 6.46 -14.60
N ARG A 128 7.90 6.80 -15.52
CA ARG A 128 6.63 6.05 -15.72
C ARG A 128 6.81 4.60 -16.14
N ASP A 129 7.85 4.31 -16.93
CA ASP A 129 8.08 2.98 -17.54
C ASP A 129 9.28 2.24 -16.90
N LYS A 130 9.76 2.74 -15.76
CA LYS A 130 10.71 2.02 -14.91
C LYS A 130 9.94 1.06 -14.00
#